data_AF-L1QLU2-F1
#
_entry.id   AF-L1QLU2-F1
#
_cell.length_a   1.000
_cell.length_b   1.000
_cell.length_c   1.000
_cell.angle_alpha   90.00
_cell.angle_beta   90.00
_cell.angle_gamma   90.00
#
_symmetry.space_group_name_H-M   'P 1'
#
loop_
_entity.id
_entity.type
_entity.pdbx_description
1 polymer ?
#
loop_
_entity_poly.entity_id
_entity_poly.type
_entity_poly.pdbx_seq_one_letter_code
_entity_poly.pdbx_strand_id
1 'polypeptide(L)'
;MEDVFNTHLEITVEEALKVTEAELDKVVPVVAEEFRAALAEAQAVLANENATQSEVDASFERLSSAMQLLSFNKGDKANLVSLVERIEALDSNKYIATTWDKLAVVLEASRGVVADENALEAEVSESYTTLLRAFLELRLKPSKDALEGLINKAQGLDSSKYTAASFRAVEEALGAANEVFANEDATASEIARAEESLRNAINGLQASIGTGNNNSNNSGNSGSNSITENNNTAGNSGSTGSTSNSGKLPQTGGTPAVAGGLFGTILAGVGAIFSRKRK
;
A
#
# COMPACT_ATOMS: atom_id res chain seq x y z
N MET A 1 -39.17 -55.86 18.36
CA MET A 1 -38.46 -54.80 17.63
C MET A 1 -38.36 -53.68 18.62
N GLU A 2 -37.14 -53.27 18.98
CA GLU A 2 -36.96 -52.10 19.84
C GLU A 2 -37.44 -50.89 19.03
N ASP A 3 -38.28 -50.06 19.63
CA ASP A 3 -38.90 -48.93 18.92
C ASP A 3 -37.81 -47.88 18.68
N VAL A 4 -37.63 -47.47 17.43
CA VAL A 4 -36.58 -46.52 17.05
C VAL A 4 -37.08 -45.12 17.32
N PHE A 5 -36.37 -44.38 18.19
CA PHE A 5 -36.72 -43.02 18.55
C PHE A 5 -36.20 -42.05 17.48
N ASN A 6 -37.12 -41.48 16.71
CA ASN A 6 -36.83 -40.61 15.56
C ASN A 6 -37.20 -39.13 15.77
N THR A 7 -37.85 -38.78 16.88
CA THR A 7 -38.43 -37.43 17.10
C THR A 7 -37.41 -36.31 16.98
N HIS A 8 -36.17 -36.50 17.46
CA HIS A 8 -35.13 -35.47 17.28
C HIS A 8 -34.78 -35.25 15.81
N LEU A 9 -34.65 -36.32 15.03
CA LEU A 9 -34.36 -36.24 13.60
C LEU A 9 -35.53 -35.60 12.84
N GLU A 10 -36.77 -35.95 13.18
CA GLU A 10 -37.97 -35.33 12.61
C GLU A 10 -38.01 -33.81 12.84
N ILE A 11 -37.78 -33.36 14.07
CA ILE A 11 -37.74 -31.92 14.41
C ILE A 11 -36.61 -31.23 13.66
N THR A 12 -35.41 -31.82 13.63
CA THR A 12 -34.27 -31.23 12.90
C THR A 12 -34.55 -31.11 11.40
N VAL A 13 -35.19 -32.11 10.78
CA VAL A 13 -35.60 -32.04 9.37
C VAL A 13 -36.66 -30.95 9.16
N GLU A 14 -37.64 -30.82 10.05
CA GLU A 14 -38.64 -29.76 9.99
C GLU A 14 -38.00 -28.36 10.04
N GLU A 15 -37.07 -28.13 10.96
CA GLU A 15 -36.34 -26.86 11.04
C GLU A 15 -35.43 -26.62 9.82
N ALA A 16 -34.73 -27.67 9.35
CA ALA A 16 -33.89 -27.58 8.16
C ALA A 16 -34.71 -27.21 6.91
N LEU A 17 -35.93 -27.71 6.76
CA LEU A 17 -36.81 -27.39 5.64
C LEU A 17 -37.30 -25.92 5.62
N LYS A 18 -37.11 -25.17 6.71
CA LYS A 18 -37.40 -23.73 6.74
C LYS A 18 -36.30 -22.89 6.09
N VAL A 19 -35.08 -23.45 5.95
CA VAL A 19 -33.96 -22.78 5.28
C VAL A 19 -34.24 -22.70 3.78
N THR A 20 -34.21 -21.48 3.25
CA THR A 20 -34.51 -21.22 1.84
C THR A 20 -33.26 -21.26 0.97
N GLU A 21 -33.42 -21.53 -0.33
CA GLU A 21 -32.31 -21.45 -1.29
C GLU A 21 -31.67 -20.05 -1.35
N ALA A 22 -32.46 -18.99 -1.14
CA ALA A 22 -31.93 -17.62 -1.09
C ALA A 22 -31.04 -17.36 0.15
N GLU A 23 -31.25 -18.09 1.25
CA GLU A 23 -30.35 -18.07 2.40
C GLU A 23 -29.10 -18.89 2.12
N LEU A 24 -29.24 -20.09 1.53
CA LEU A 24 -28.11 -20.93 1.14
C LEU A 24 -27.20 -20.24 0.11
N ASP A 25 -27.74 -19.39 -0.77
CA ASP A 25 -26.96 -18.59 -1.71
C ASP A 25 -26.00 -17.61 -1.03
N LYS A 26 -26.25 -17.23 0.23
CA LYS A 26 -25.35 -16.36 1.02
C LYS A 26 -24.31 -17.14 1.79
N VAL A 27 -24.53 -18.44 1.99
CA VAL A 27 -23.63 -19.33 2.71
C VAL A 27 -22.46 -19.74 1.82
N VAL A 28 -21.34 -20.05 2.44
CA VAL A 28 -20.19 -20.66 1.76
C VAL A 28 -20.62 -21.92 0.97
N PRO A 29 -20.22 -22.08 -0.31
CA PRO A 29 -20.67 -23.17 -1.17
C PRO A 29 -20.53 -24.57 -0.55
N VAL A 30 -19.37 -24.89 0.03
CA VAL A 30 -19.15 -26.23 0.62
C VAL A 30 -20.11 -26.52 1.78
N VAL A 31 -20.50 -25.50 2.55
CA VAL A 31 -21.45 -25.65 3.65
C VAL A 31 -22.87 -25.84 3.11
N ALA A 32 -23.26 -25.06 2.10
CA ALA A 32 -24.57 -25.20 1.47
C ALA A 32 -24.74 -26.58 0.79
N GLU A 33 -23.67 -27.12 0.20
CA GLU A 33 -23.64 -28.49 -0.34
C GLU A 33 -23.80 -29.55 0.75
N GLU A 34 -23.05 -29.43 1.86
CA GLU A 34 -23.14 -30.38 2.97
C GLU A 34 -24.52 -30.35 3.65
N PHE A 35 -25.10 -29.15 3.83
CA PHE A 35 -26.45 -29.00 4.36
C PHE A 35 -27.49 -29.73 3.50
N ARG A 36 -27.47 -29.55 2.18
CA ARG A 36 -28.38 -30.23 1.26
C ARG A 36 -28.19 -31.75 1.30
N ALA A 37 -26.95 -32.21 1.32
CA ALA A 37 -26.62 -33.64 1.39
C ALA A 37 -27.09 -34.28 2.71
N ALA A 38 -26.85 -33.61 3.84
CA ALA A 38 -27.28 -34.08 5.15
C ALA A 38 -28.81 -34.09 5.29
N LEU A 39 -29.50 -33.09 4.75
CA LEU A 39 -30.97 -33.04 4.76
C LEU A 39 -31.57 -34.18 3.93
N ALA A 40 -31.03 -34.44 2.74
CA ALA A 40 -31.49 -35.54 1.89
C ALA A 40 -31.25 -36.92 2.54
N GLU A 41 -30.12 -37.10 3.21
CA GLU A 41 -29.84 -38.31 3.99
C GLU A 41 -30.83 -38.47 5.15
N ALA A 42 -31.06 -37.42 5.94
CA ALA A 42 -31.98 -37.44 7.07
C ALA A 42 -33.41 -37.81 6.64
N GLN A 43 -33.88 -37.27 5.52
CA GLN A 43 -35.17 -37.65 4.93
C GLN A 43 -35.21 -39.11 4.50
N ALA A 44 -34.12 -39.63 3.93
CA ALA A 44 -34.04 -41.04 3.52
C ALA A 44 -34.01 -41.99 4.73
N VAL A 45 -33.33 -41.61 5.82
CA VAL A 45 -33.32 -42.37 7.08
C VAL A 45 -34.72 -42.40 7.70
N LEU A 46 -35.42 -41.27 7.75
CA LEU A 46 -36.80 -41.21 8.25
C LEU A 46 -37.80 -42.00 7.39
N ALA A 47 -37.56 -42.12 6.09
CA ALA A 47 -38.39 -42.92 5.19
C ALA A 47 -38.09 -44.44 5.24
N ASN A 48 -36.99 -44.85 5.89
CA ASN A 48 -36.59 -46.25 5.98
C ASN A 48 -37.21 -46.90 7.23
N GLU A 49 -38.24 -47.74 7.03
CA GLU A 49 -38.90 -48.50 8.10
C GLU A 49 -37.97 -49.45 8.87
N ASN A 50 -36.79 -49.77 8.31
CA ASN A 50 -35.78 -50.63 8.95
C ASN A 50 -34.56 -49.85 9.44
N ALA A 51 -34.61 -48.52 9.50
CA ALA A 51 -33.53 -47.71 10.06
C ALA A 51 -33.25 -48.13 11.49
N THR A 52 -31.97 -48.21 11.84
CA THR A 52 -31.51 -48.50 13.20
C THR A 52 -31.39 -47.21 14.02
N GLN A 53 -31.45 -47.31 15.35
CA GLN A 53 -31.24 -46.13 16.21
C GLN A 53 -29.91 -45.45 15.92
N SER A 54 -28.85 -46.23 15.65
CA SER A 54 -27.54 -45.68 15.31
C SER A 54 -27.53 -44.90 13.99
N GLU A 55 -28.34 -45.28 13.00
CA GLU A 55 -28.47 -44.53 11.75
C GLU A 55 -29.24 -43.23 11.96
N VAL A 56 -30.30 -43.27 12.78
CA VAL A 56 -31.07 -42.09 13.16
C VAL A 56 -30.22 -41.08 13.91
N ASP A 57 -29.49 -41.53 14.94
CA ASP A 57 -28.61 -40.68 15.75
C ASP A 57 -27.49 -40.07 14.89
N ALA A 58 -26.88 -40.86 14.01
CA ALA A 58 -25.82 -40.38 13.11
C ALA A 58 -26.35 -39.31 12.14
N SER A 59 -27.54 -39.50 11.59
CA SER A 59 -28.13 -38.55 10.65
C SER A 59 -28.57 -37.26 11.36
N PHE A 60 -29.07 -37.36 12.59
CA PHE A 60 -29.37 -36.21 13.44
C PHE A 60 -28.13 -35.37 13.71
N GLU A 61 -27.02 -35.99 14.10
CA GLU A 61 -25.76 -35.29 14.38
C GLU A 61 -25.18 -34.63 13.13
N ARG A 62 -25.24 -35.32 11.98
CA ARG A 62 -24.76 -34.78 10.70
C ARG A 62 -25.56 -33.55 10.28
N LEU A 63 -26.89 -33.64 10.25
CA LEU A 63 -27.75 -32.52 9.85
C LEU A 63 -27.63 -31.34 10.83
N SER A 64 -27.60 -31.62 12.14
CA SER A 64 -27.44 -30.58 13.17
C SER A 64 -26.10 -29.84 13.02
N SER A 65 -25.02 -30.56 12.72
CA SER A 65 -23.71 -29.97 12.46
C SER A 65 -23.72 -29.08 11.21
N ALA A 66 -24.34 -29.55 10.12
CA ALA A 66 -24.46 -28.75 8.90
C ALA A 66 -25.30 -27.47 9.12
N MET A 67 -26.38 -27.56 9.91
CA MET A 67 -27.19 -26.41 10.29
C MET A 67 -26.41 -25.36 11.09
N GLN A 68 -25.52 -25.77 12.00
CA GLN A 68 -24.68 -24.84 12.76
C GLN A 68 -23.70 -24.07 11.85
N LEU A 69 -23.26 -24.70 10.76
CA LEU A 69 -22.37 -24.08 9.78
C LEU A 69 -23.07 -23.07 8.86
N LEU A 70 -24.40 -23.01 8.82
CA LEU A 70 -25.12 -22.03 7.97
C LEU A 70 -24.85 -20.57 8.35
N SER A 71 -24.22 -20.32 9.50
CA SER A 71 -23.77 -18.98 9.90
C SER A 71 -22.52 -18.48 9.15
N PHE A 72 -21.81 -19.35 8.43
CA PHE A 72 -20.63 -19.01 7.65
C PHE A 72 -21.03 -18.49 6.26
N ASN A 73 -21.25 -17.18 6.17
CA ASN A 73 -21.59 -16.52 4.91
C ASN A 73 -20.36 -16.30 4.02
N LYS A 74 -20.55 -16.51 2.71
CA LYS A 74 -19.56 -16.17 1.68
C LYS A 74 -19.48 -14.65 1.51
N GLY A 75 -18.29 -14.14 1.20
CA GLY A 75 -18.12 -12.72 0.94
C GLY A 75 -18.55 -12.30 -0.46
N ASP A 76 -19.15 -11.11 -0.58
CA ASP A 76 -19.37 -10.47 -1.89
C ASP A 76 -18.04 -9.89 -2.42
N LYS A 77 -17.57 -10.48 -3.53
CA LYS A 77 -16.27 -10.18 -4.12
C LYS A 77 -16.31 -9.06 -5.17
N ALA A 78 -17.47 -8.51 -5.53
CA ALA A 78 -17.60 -7.60 -6.66
C ALA A 78 -16.64 -6.40 -6.58
N ASN A 79 -16.53 -5.77 -5.41
CA ASN A 79 -15.64 -4.63 -5.19
C ASN A 79 -14.16 -5.03 -5.18
N LEU A 80 -13.83 -6.18 -4.61
CA LEU A 80 -12.47 -6.71 -4.60
C LEU A 80 -11.99 -7.02 -6.02
N VAL A 81 -12.80 -7.72 -6.80
CA VAL A 81 -12.54 -8.03 -8.22
C VAL A 81 -12.32 -6.74 -9.01
N SER A 82 -13.21 -5.75 -8.88
CA SER A 82 -13.07 -4.47 -9.59
C SER A 82 -11.78 -3.72 -9.22
N LEU A 83 -11.36 -3.77 -7.95
CA LEU A 83 -10.11 -3.14 -7.51
C LEU A 83 -8.89 -3.88 -8.07
N VAL A 84 -8.88 -5.21 -8.04
CA VAL A 84 -7.84 -6.04 -8.65
C VAL A 84 -7.68 -5.70 -10.13
N GLU A 85 -8.76 -5.73 -10.91
CA GLU A 85 -8.74 -5.43 -12.35
C GLU A 85 -8.22 -4.02 -12.65
N ARG A 86 -8.63 -3.03 -11.84
CA ARG A 86 -8.16 -1.64 -11.98
C ARG A 86 -6.66 -1.50 -11.74
N ILE A 87 -6.13 -2.21 -10.75
CA ILE A 87 -4.69 -2.21 -10.42
C ILE A 87 -3.90 -2.92 -11.52
N GLU A 88 -4.40 -4.04 -12.03
CA GLU A 88 -3.77 -4.81 -13.12
C GLU A 88 -3.69 -4.03 -14.43
N ALA A 89 -4.61 -3.08 -14.67
CA ALA A 89 -4.59 -2.20 -15.82
C ALA A 89 -3.54 -1.07 -15.74
N LEU A 90 -2.85 -0.91 -14.61
CA LEU A 90 -1.84 0.14 -14.43
C LEU A 90 -0.51 -0.24 -15.10
N ASP A 91 0.17 0.75 -15.64
CA ASP A 91 1.55 0.60 -16.12
C ASP A 91 2.51 0.78 -14.94
N SER A 92 3.04 -0.34 -14.46
CA SER A 92 3.97 -0.39 -13.31
C SER A 92 5.20 0.49 -13.50
N ASN A 93 5.66 0.71 -14.73
CA ASN A 93 6.87 1.48 -15.02
C ASN A 93 6.73 2.97 -14.65
N LYS A 94 5.50 3.47 -14.53
CA LYS A 94 5.22 4.86 -14.13
C LYS A 94 5.36 5.10 -12.62
N TYR A 95 5.43 4.03 -11.83
CA TYR A 95 5.44 4.11 -10.37
C TYR A 95 6.83 3.83 -9.80
N ILE A 96 7.09 4.38 -8.61
CA ILE A 96 8.30 4.11 -7.83
C ILE A 96 8.32 2.62 -7.49
N ALA A 97 9.41 1.92 -7.86
CA ALA A 97 9.52 0.47 -7.79
C ALA A 97 9.23 -0.07 -6.38
N THR A 98 9.82 0.54 -5.36
CA THR A 98 9.60 0.13 -3.95
C THR A 98 8.14 0.27 -3.49
N THR A 99 7.36 1.21 -4.03
CA THR A 99 5.93 1.34 -3.72
C THR A 99 5.08 0.35 -4.51
N TRP A 100 5.49 0.05 -5.75
CA TRP A 100 4.84 -0.93 -6.59
C TRP A 100 5.03 -2.35 -6.06
N ASP A 101 6.24 -2.72 -5.64
CA ASP A 101 6.56 -4.06 -5.12
C ASP A 101 5.71 -4.40 -3.88
N LYS A 102 5.51 -3.42 -2.99
CA LYS A 102 4.61 -3.56 -1.83
C LYS A 102 3.17 -3.83 -2.26
N LEU A 103 2.67 -3.09 -3.26
CA LEU A 103 1.35 -3.33 -3.83
C LEU A 103 1.25 -4.71 -4.47
N ALA A 104 2.26 -5.13 -5.23
CA ALA A 104 2.24 -6.40 -5.97
C ALA A 104 2.07 -7.61 -5.04
N VAL A 105 2.72 -7.59 -3.87
CA VAL A 105 2.55 -8.64 -2.84
C VAL A 105 1.11 -8.72 -2.36
N VAL A 106 0.48 -7.57 -2.07
CA VAL A 106 -0.90 -7.52 -1.59
C VAL A 106 -1.88 -7.89 -2.70
N LEU A 107 -1.63 -7.46 -3.94
CA LEU A 107 -2.43 -7.81 -5.11
C LEU A 107 -2.51 -9.32 -5.30
N GLU A 108 -1.38 -10.02 -5.15
CA GLU A 108 -1.34 -11.48 -5.28
C GLU A 108 -2.12 -12.18 -4.16
N ALA A 109 -2.01 -11.72 -2.92
CA ALA A 109 -2.83 -12.23 -1.82
C ALA A 109 -4.34 -12.00 -2.08
N SER A 110 -4.70 -10.82 -2.61
CA SER A 110 -6.08 -10.51 -2.97
C SER A 110 -6.62 -11.37 -4.11
N ARG A 111 -5.80 -11.74 -5.10
CA ARG A 111 -6.17 -12.73 -6.12
C ARG A 111 -6.49 -14.10 -5.53
N GLY A 112 -5.74 -14.53 -4.51
CA GLY A 112 -6.04 -15.75 -3.77
C GLY A 112 -7.44 -15.74 -3.18
N VAL A 113 -7.82 -14.64 -2.51
CA VAL A 113 -9.18 -14.46 -1.94
C VAL A 113 -10.24 -14.39 -3.04
N VAL A 114 -9.94 -13.77 -4.19
CA VAL A 114 -10.86 -13.76 -5.34
C VAL A 114 -11.11 -15.19 -5.86
N ALA A 115 -10.07 -16.00 -5.97
CA ALA A 115 -10.15 -17.36 -6.49
C ALA A 115 -10.79 -18.37 -5.52
N ASP A 116 -10.77 -18.11 -4.21
CA ASP A 116 -11.33 -19.02 -3.21
C ASP A 116 -12.86 -18.98 -3.15
N GLU A 117 -13.53 -19.93 -3.80
CA GLU A 117 -15.00 -20.04 -3.81
C GLU A 117 -15.65 -20.03 -2.41
N ASN A 118 -14.89 -20.40 -1.37
CA ASN A 118 -15.37 -20.48 0.01
C ASN A 118 -14.95 -19.29 0.89
N ALA A 119 -14.36 -18.24 0.31
CA ALA A 119 -13.94 -17.06 1.05
C ALA A 119 -15.09 -16.45 1.85
N LEU A 120 -14.87 -16.28 3.15
CA LEU A 120 -15.83 -15.70 4.09
C LEU A 120 -15.95 -14.19 3.88
N GLU A 121 -17.07 -13.63 4.35
CA GLU A 121 -17.31 -12.17 4.31
C GLU A 121 -16.17 -11.36 4.93
N ALA A 122 -15.64 -11.81 6.08
CA ALA A 122 -14.54 -11.16 6.75
C ALA A 122 -13.25 -11.15 5.91
N GLU A 123 -12.93 -12.27 5.26
CA GLU A 123 -11.72 -12.42 4.44
C GLU A 123 -11.76 -11.52 3.21
N VAL A 124 -12.92 -11.45 2.54
CA VAL A 124 -13.11 -10.57 1.39
C VAL A 124 -13.01 -9.09 1.79
N SER A 125 -13.63 -8.70 2.91
CA SER A 125 -13.59 -7.33 3.43
C SER A 125 -12.19 -6.90 3.85
N GLU A 126 -11.45 -7.77 4.55
CA GLU A 126 -10.07 -7.53 4.95
C GLU A 126 -9.15 -7.41 3.73
N SER A 127 -9.30 -8.31 2.75
CA SER A 127 -8.53 -8.27 1.51
C SER A 127 -8.76 -6.98 0.73
N TYR A 128 -10.02 -6.55 0.57
CA TYR A 128 -10.36 -5.28 -0.08
C TYR A 128 -9.71 -4.09 0.63
N THR A 129 -9.82 -4.03 1.95
CA THR A 129 -9.26 -2.93 2.75
C THR A 129 -7.73 -2.89 2.65
N THR A 130 -7.08 -4.05 2.68
CA THR A 130 -5.63 -4.17 2.59
C THR A 130 -5.12 -3.77 1.21
N LEU A 131 -5.77 -4.25 0.14
CA LEU A 131 -5.45 -3.88 -1.23
C LEU A 131 -5.64 -2.38 -1.48
N LEU A 132 -6.75 -1.81 -0.99
CA LEU A 132 -7.02 -0.38 -1.12
C LEU A 132 -5.94 0.47 -0.42
N ARG A 133 -5.50 0.08 0.78
CA ARG A 133 -4.42 0.77 1.49
C ARG A 133 -3.11 0.72 0.71
N ALA A 134 -2.70 -0.45 0.24
CA ALA A 134 -1.49 -0.61 -0.56
C ALA A 134 -1.56 0.21 -1.86
N PHE A 135 -2.72 0.27 -2.50
CA PHE A 135 -2.94 1.08 -3.70
C PHE A 135 -2.78 2.58 -3.41
N LEU A 136 -3.28 3.07 -2.27
CA LEU A 136 -3.14 4.48 -1.86
C LEU A 136 -1.69 4.87 -1.50
N GLU A 137 -0.82 3.89 -1.25
CA GLU A 137 0.61 4.10 -1.01
C GLU A 137 1.43 4.22 -2.30
N LEU A 138 0.88 3.88 -3.47
CA LEU A 138 1.57 4.04 -4.74
C LEU A 138 2.02 5.49 -4.95
N ARG A 139 3.21 5.64 -5.53
CA ARG A 139 3.78 6.94 -5.92
C ARG A 139 4.27 6.87 -7.35
N LEU A 140 3.94 7.89 -8.14
CA LEU A 140 4.50 8.06 -9.48
C LEU A 140 5.98 8.42 -9.40
N LYS A 141 6.77 7.97 -10.37
CA LYS A 141 8.15 8.44 -10.55
C LYS A 141 8.13 9.94 -10.83
N PRO A 142 8.84 10.78 -10.05
CA PRO A 142 8.98 12.19 -10.40
C PRO A 142 9.78 12.36 -11.70
N SER A 143 9.49 13.40 -12.49
CA SER A 143 10.26 13.71 -13.70
C SER A 143 11.71 14.09 -13.33
N LYS A 144 12.65 13.70 -14.19
CA LYS A 144 14.08 14.03 -14.08
C LYS A 144 14.59 14.85 -15.27
N ASP A 145 13.71 15.35 -16.12
CA ASP A 145 14.09 15.97 -17.40
C ASP A 145 14.95 17.23 -17.20
N ALA A 146 14.64 18.04 -16.18
CA ALA A 146 15.41 19.23 -15.84
C ALA A 146 16.80 18.88 -15.28
N LEU A 147 16.89 17.84 -14.43
CA LEU A 147 18.15 17.30 -13.95
C LEU A 147 19.01 16.76 -15.10
N GLU A 148 18.43 15.99 -16.01
CA GLU A 148 19.09 15.47 -17.21
C GLU A 148 19.67 16.61 -18.06
N GLY A 149 18.90 17.66 -18.29
CA GLY A 149 19.35 18.84 -19.03
C GLY A 149 20.55 19.53 -18.38
N LEU A 150 20.58 19.61 -17.04
CA LEU A 150 21.72 20.17 -16.30
C LEU A 150 22.95 19.25 -16.35
N ILE A 151 22.76 17.94 -16.24
CA ILE A 151 23.83 16.94 -16.36
C ILE A 151 24.48 17.05 -17.74
N ASN A 152 23.70 17.05 -18.81
CA ASN A 152 24.19 17.18 -20.18
C ASN A 152 24.93 18.51 -20.39
N LYS A 153 24.41 19.62 -19.82
CA LYS A 153 25.07 20.92 -19.87
C LYS A 153 26.43 20.88 -19.16
N ALA A 154 26.51 20.29 -17.96
CA ALA A 154 27.74 20.20 -17.18
C ALA A 154 28.80 19.34 -17.88
N GLN A 155 28.40 18.19 -18.45
CA GLN A 155 29.28 17.30 -19.21
C GLN A 155 29.83 17.94 -20.48
N GLY A 156 29.09 18.88 -21.08
CA GLY A 156 29.51 19.63 -22.26
C GLY A 156 30.44 20.82 -21.98
N LEU A 157 30.77 21.10 -20.71
CA LEU A 157 31.66 22.21 -20.36
C LEU A 157 33.11 21.89 -20.71
N ASP A 158 33.81 22.88 -21.27
CA ASP A 158 35.25 22.81 -21.53
C ASP A 158 36.03 23.30 -20.30
N SER A 159 36.65 22.37 -19.57
CA SER A 159 37.37 22.66 -18.33
C SER A 159 38.52 23.66 -18.50
N SER A 160 39.13 23.75 -19.68
CA SER A 160 40.25 24.67 -19.96
C SER A 160 39.84 26.14 -19.89
N LYS A 161 38.54 26.44 -20.02
CA LYS A 161 38.00 27.80 -19.98
C LYS A 161 37.76 28.31 -18.56
N TYR A 162 37.91 27.47 -17.53
CA TYR A 162 37.53 27.79 -16.16
C TYR A 162 38.67 27.58 -15.17
N THR A 163 38.59 28.22 -14.01
CA THR A 163 39.54 27.97 -12.92
C THR A 163 39.33 26.57 -12.35
N ALA A 164 40.43 25.90 -11.99
CA ALA A 164 40.39 24.54 -11.44
C ALA A 164 39.47 24.43 -10.20
N ALA A 165 39.45 25.45 -9.35
CA ALA A 165 38.60 25.46 -8.15
C ALA A 165 37.10 25.49 -8.49
N SER A 166 36.69 26.34 -9.43
CA SER A 166 35.28 26.46 -9.82
C SER A 166 34.81 25.25 -10.64
N PHE A 167 35.67 24.68 -11.47
CA PHE A 167 35.35 23.48 -12.24
C PHE A 167 35.22 22.24 -11.34
N ARG A 168 36.09 22.07 -10.34
CA ARG A 168 35.98 20.97 -9.36
C ARG A 168 34.63 20.97 -8.63
N ALA A 169 34.08 22.14 -8.30
CA ALA A 169 32.76 22.23 -7.68
C ALA A 169 31.64 21.72 -8.62
N VAL A 170 31.79 21.92 -9.93
CA VAL A 170 30.88 21.34 -10.94
C VAL A 170 31.04 19.83 -11.01
N GLU A 171 32.27 19.30 -11.02
CA GLU A 171 32.50 17.85 -11.05
C GLU A 171 31.89 17.14 -9.84
N GLU A 172 32.05 17.70 -8.64
CA GLU A 172 31.46 17.19 -7.41
C GLU A 172 29.93 17.20 -7.46
N ALA A 173 29.32 18.32 -7.84
CA ALA A 173 27.87 18.43 -7.97
C ALA A 173 27.32 17.54 -9.09
N LEU A 174 28.06 17.35 -10.18
CA LEU A 174 27.72 16.45 -11.28
C LEU A 174 27.75 14.99 -10.83
N GLY A 175 28.72 14.58 -10.01
CA GLY A 175 28.75 13.25 -9.40
C GLY A 175 27.48 12.96 -8.61
N ALA A 176 27.14 13.84 -7.66
CA ALA A 176 25.92 13.71 -6.85
C ALA A 176 24.63 13.75 -7.71
N ALA A 177 24.59 14.59 -8.74
CA ALA A 177 23.46 14.65 -9.67
C ALA A 177 23.26 13.33 -10.44
N ASN A 178 24.35 12.69 -10.89
CA ASN A 178 24.28 11.40 -11.58
C ASN A 178 23.79 10.28 -10.65
N GLU A 179 24.18 10.29 -9.37
CA GLU A 179 23.68 9.32 -8.38
C GLU A 179 22.16 9.43 -8.21
N VAL A 180 21.64 10.65 -8.05
CA VAL A 180 20.19 10.89 -7.96
C VAL A 180 19.49 10.57 -9.28
N PHE A 181 20.12 10.85 -10.42
CA PHE A 181 19.56 10.53 -11.74
C PHE A 181 19.41 9.02 -11.96
N ALA A 182 20.39 8.23 -11.53
CA ALA A 182 20.36 6.77 -11.62
C ALA A 182 19.41 6.09 -10.61
N ASN A 183 19.09 6.74 -9.49
CA ASN A 183 18.21 6.17 -8.46
C ASN A 183 16.73 6.17 -8.88
N GLU A 184 16.15 5.00 -9.20
CA GLU A 184 14.74 4.88 -9.60
C GLU A 184 13.73 5.26 -8.51
N ASP A 185 14.13 5.23 -7.24
CA ASP A 185 13.30 5.61 -6.10
C ASP A 185 13.53 7.06 -5.65
N ALA A 186 14.29 7.85 -6.42
CA ALA A 186 14.57 9.24 -6.07
C ALA A 186 13.28 10.05 -5.89
N THR A 187 13.17 10.70 -4.73
CA THR A 187 12.04 11.56 -4.40
C THR A 187 12.13 12.88 -5.16
N ALA A 188 10.99 13.56 -5.31
CA ALA A 188 10.94 14.89 -5.91
C ALA A 188 11.86 15.89 -5.18
N SER A 189 12.02 15.76 -3.86
CA SER A 189 12.90 16.62 -3.08
C SER A 189 14.38 16.34 -3.33
N GLU A 190 14.78 15.08 -3.54
CA GLU A 190 16.17 14.73 -3.85
C GLU A 190 16.54 15.21 -5.25
N ILE A 191 15.64 15.01 -6.22
CA ILE A 191 15.82 15.51 -7.60
C ILE A 191 15.95 17.03 -7.59
N ALA A 192 15.05 17.75 -6.91
CA ALA A 192 15.11 19.22 -6.83
C ALA A 192 16.41 19.72 -6.17
N ARG A 193 16.89 19.05 -5.12
CA ARG A 193 18.17 19.41 -4.48
C ARG A 193 19.37 19.16 -5.39
N ALA A 194 19.39 18.06 -6.13
CA ALA A 194 20.44 17.76 -7.10
C ALA A 194 20.45 18.79 -8.23
N GLU A 195 19.28 19.16 -8.75
CA GLU A 195 19.13 20.21 -9.75
C GLU A 195 19.65 21.56 -9.25
N GLU A 196 19.25 21.98 -8.05
CA GLU A 196 19.69 23.23 -7.46
C GLU A 196 21.21 23.26 -7.23
N SER A 197 21.77 22.19 -6.67
CA SER A 197 23.21 22.06 -6.42
C SER A 197 24.01 22.16 -7.71
N LEU A 198 23.65 21.37 -8.73
CA LEU A 198 24.34 21.37 -10.01
C LEU A 198 24.20 22.72 -10.74
N ARG A 199 23.02 23.33 -10.70
CA ARG A 199 22.77 24.65 -11.30
C ARG A 199 23.62 25.73 -10.62
N ASN A 200 23.72 25.71 -9.29
CA ASN A 200 24.53 26.66 -8.54
C ASN A 200 26.02 26.48 -8.83
N ALA A 201 26.50 25.24 -8.92
CA ALA A 201 27.89 24.96 -9.30
C ALA A 201 28.21 25.47 -10.71
N ILE A 202 27.33 25.22 -11.68
CA ILE A 202 27.49 25.74 -13.07
C ILE A 202 27.49 27.28 -13.07
N ASN A 203 26.59 27.92 -12.33
CA ASN A 203 26.52 29.39 -12.24
C ASN A 203 27.73 29.99 -11.51
N GLY A 204 28.40 29.22 -10.65
CA GLY A 204 29.60 29.60 -9.91
C GLY A 204 30.92 29.46 -10.67
N LEU A 205 30.88 29.02 -11.94
CA LEU A 205 32.06 28.90 -12.80
C LEU A 205 32.76 30.25 -13.01
N GLN A 206 34.09 30.24 -12.87
CA GLN A 206 34.93 31.42 -13.06
C GLN A 206 35.89 31.19 -14.23
N ALA A 207 35.97 32.14 -15.16
CA ALA A 207 36.82 32.00 -16.34
C ALA A 207 38.31 31.92 -15.98
N SER A 208 39.06 31.06 -16.66
CA SER A 208 40.52 31.03 -16.61
C SER A 208 41.05 32.23 -17.39
N ILE A 209 41.69 33.19 -16.71
CA ILE A 209 42.28 34.35 -17.40
C ILE A 209 43.52 33.87 -18.16
N GLY A 210 43.39 33.76 -19.49
CA GLY A 210 44.53 33.54 -20.36
C GLY A 210 45.51 34.71 -20.23
N THR A 211 46.78 34.42 -19.93
CA THR A 211 47.85 35.40 -19.99
C THR A 211 47.98 35.93 -21.42
N GLY A 212 47.46 37.13 -21.67
CA GLY A 212 47.69 37.93 -22.86
C GLY A 212 48.01 39.36 -22.44
N ASN A 213 49.29 39.73 -22.50
CA ASN A 213 49.76 41.10 -22.29
C ASN A 213 49.09 42.07 -23.29
N ASN A 214 48.55 43.19 -22.79
CA ASN A 214 48.98 44.50 -23.25
C ASN A 214 48.72 45.56 -22.16
N ASN A 215 49.83 46.20 -21.79
CA ASN A 215 49.95 47.33 -20.91
C ASN A 215 49.75 48.63 -21.70
N SER A 216 48.95 49.59 -21.20
CA SER A 216 49.32 51.01 -21.24
C SER A 216 48.48 51.83 -20.26
N ASN A 217 49.20 52.48 -19.35
CA ASN A 217 48.79 53.47 -18.37
C ASN A 217 48.14 54.74 -18.96
N ASN A 218 47.25 55.38 -18.18
CA ASN A 218 47.39 56.78 -17.74
C ASN A 218 46.37 57.07 -16.62
N SER A 219 46.79 57.22 -15.35
CA SER A 219 47.05 58.49 -14.63
C SER A 219 45.82 59.41 -14.51
N GLY A 220 45.38 59.91 -13.36
CA GLY A 220 45.77 59.90 -11.95
C GLY A 220 44.50 60.29 -11.15
N ASN A 221 44.45 60.58 -9.87
CA ASN A 221 45.42 60.83 -8.81
C ASN A 221 44.61 60.82 -7.49
N SER A 222 45.24 60.26 -6.46
CA SER A 222 45.08 60.38 -5.00
C SER A 222 44.03 61.33 -4.39
N GLY A 223 43.39 60.84 -3.31
CA GLY A 223 42.65 61.64 -2.35
C GLY A 223 42.21 60.83 -1.11
N SER A 224 43.12 60.71 -0.15
CA SER A 224 43.03 60.00 1.13
C SER A 224 41.78 60.24 2.01
N ASN A 225 41.35 59.15 2.65
CA ASN A 225 41.01 58.95 4.08
C ASN A 225 40.18 59.99 4.87
N SER A 226 39.08 59.52 5.46
CA SER A 226 38.89 59.38 6.93
C SER A 226 37.44 59.70 7.38
N ILE A 227 36.79 58.66 7.91
CA ILE A 227 35.93 58.59 9.11
C ILE A 227 35.31 59.90 9.65
N THR A 228 33.98 59.89 9.84
CA THR A 228 33.23 60.06 11.12
C THR A 228 31.95 60.91 10.98
N GLU A 229 30.86 60.34 11.50
CA GLU A 229 29.71 60.97 12.17
C GLU A 229 28.58 61.71 11.42
N ASN A 230 27.40 61.08 11.54
CA ASN A 230 26.18 61.56 12.21
C ASN A 230 25.08 62.33 11.46
N ASN A 231 23.88 61.89 11.89
CA ASN A 231 22.64 62.61 12.13
C ASN A 231 21.58 62.72 11.01
N ASN A 232 20.52 61.93 11.24
CA ASN A 232 19.14 62.40 11.53
C ASN A 232 18.38 63.09 10.39
N THR A 233 17.08 62.93 10.18
CA THR A 233 15.95 62.21 10.82
C THR A 233 14.70 62.55 10.00
N ALA A 234 13.66 61.73 10.18
CA ALA A 234 12.25 62.10 10.33
C ALA A 234 11.28 62.09 9.13
N GLY A 235 10.19 61.35 9.36
CA GLY A 235 8.89 61.42 8.69
C GLY A 235 8.28 60.02 8.48
N ASN A 236 7.89 59.25 9.51
CA ASN A 236 6.60 59.29 10.26
C ASN A 236 5.38 58.97 9.36
N SER A 237 4.34 58.17 9.67
CA SER A 237 3.76 57.61 10.91
C SER A 237 2.68 56.55 10.60
N GLY A 238 2.29 55.77 11.62
CA GLY A 238 1.02 55.02 11.72
C GLY A 238 1.25 53.53 12.04
N SER A 239 1.43 53.09 13.31
CA SER A 239 0.46 52.96 14.41
C SER A 239 -0.81 52.20 13.96
N THR A 240 -1.23 51.07 14.52
CA THR A 240 -1.44 50.74 15.95
C THR A 240 -1.54 49.22 16.11
N GLY A 241 -0.92 48.66 17.17
CA GLY A 241 -1.21 47.31 17.66
C GLY A 241 -1.93 47.38 19.02
N SER A 242 -2.85 46.44 19.25
CA SER A 242 -3.34 46.11 20.60
C SER A 242 -3.87 44.66 20.66
N THR A 243 -3.13 43.85 21.42
CA THR A 243 -3.58 43.02 22.56
C THR A 243 -4.65 41.91 22.39
N SER A 244 -4.16 40.67 22.52
CA SER A 244 -4.64 39.52 23.32
C SER A 244 -6.09 39.00 23.25
N ASN A 245 -6.24 37.79 22.69
CA ASN A 245 -6.79 36.54 23.30
C ASN A 245 -6.65 35.45 22.20
N SER A 246 -6.50 34.14 22.37
CA SER A 246 -7.03 33.20 23.35
C SER A 246 -6.55 31.78 22.96
N GLY A 247 -6.56 30.84 23.92
CA GLY A 247 -6.97 29.47 23.64
C GLY A 247 -5.92 28.49 23.07
N LYS A 248 -5.12 27.92 23.97
CA LYS A 248 -4.47 26.62 23.78
C LYS A 248 -5.56 25.54 23.61
N LEU A 249 -5.50 24.74 22.55
CA LEU A 249 -6.27 23.49 22.41
C LEU A 249 -5.32 22.28 22.56
N PRO A 250 -5.77 21.16 23.16
CA PRO A 250 -4.93 20.00 23.41
C PRO A 250 -4.66 19.15 22.16
N GLN A 251 -3.42 18.70 22.08
CA GLN A 251 -2.92 17.65 21.20
C GLN A 251 -3.55 16.31 21.60
N THR A 252 -4.35 15.71 20.72
CA THR A 252 -4.77 14.31 20.84
C THR A 252 -4.59 13.62 19.49
N GLY A 253 -3.93 12.47 19.51
CA GLY A 253 -3.70 11.63 18.32
C GLY A 253 -2.26 11.14 18.13
N GLY A 254 -1.48 10.97 19.21
CA GLY A 254 -0.31 10.09 19.16
C GLY A 254 -0.75 8.64 18.95
N THR A 255 -0.10 7.94 18.03
CA THR A 255 -0.23 6.50 17.80
C THR A 255 0.00 5.71 19.10
N PRO A 256 -0.81 4.71 19.45
CA PRO A 256 -0.33 3.68 20.35
C PRO A 256 0.56 2.72 19.56
N ALA A 257 1.83 2.66 19.96
CA ALA A 257 2.65 1.49 19.76
C ALA A 257 2.07 0.34 20.59
N VAL A 258 1.53 -0.72 19.97
CA VAL A 258 1.35 -2.02 20.63
C VAL A 258 1.43 -3.15 19.60
N ALA A 259 2.23 -4.15 19.95
CA ALA A 259 2.18 -5.55 19.53
C ALA A 259 2.51 -5.90 18.08
N GLY A 260 3.78 -6.27 17.87
CA GLY A 260 4.09 -7.41 17.03
C GLY A 260 3.35 -8.64 17.59
N GLY A 261 2.38 -9.13 16.82
CA GLY A 261 1.69 -10.39 17.03
C GLY A 261 1.90 -11.27 15.82
N LEU A 262 2.91 -12.15 15.90
CA LEU A 262 3.04 -13.32 15.05
C LEU A 262 1.86 -14.27 15.37
N PHE A 263 0.77 -14.19 14.63
CA PHE A 263 -0.20 -15.28 14.56
C PHE A 263 -0.78 -15.39 13.16
N GLY A 264 -0.23 -16.33 12.41
CA GLY A 264 -0.69 -16.81 11.11
C GLY A 264 -0.05 -18.16 10.82
N THR A 265 0.00 -19.04 11.82
CA THR A 265 0.35 -20.44 11.62
C THR A 265 -0.75 -21.08 10.79
N ILE A 266 -0.39 -21.40 9.56
CA ILE A 266 -1.07 -22.29 8.63
C ILE A 266 -1.56 -23.53 9.39
N LEU A 267 -2.88 -23.65 9.61
CA LEU A 267 -3.50 -24.93 9.88
C LEU A 267 -3.70 -25.63 8.54
N ALA A 268 -2.65 -26.33 8.10
CA ALA A 268 -2.77 -27.37 7.10
C ALA A 268 -3.56 -28.53 7.71
N GLY A 269 -4.88 -28.48 7.63
CA GLY A 269 -5.77 -29.60 7.86
C GLY A 269 -5.66 -30.60 6.71
N VAL A 270 -4.58 -31.37 6.66
CA VAL A 270 -4.48 -32.56 5.80
C VAL A 270 -5.42 -33.62 6.39
N GLY A 271 -6.65 -33.66 5.87
CA GLY A 271 -7.56 -34.79 6.05
C GLY A 271 -6.99 -36.03 5.37
N ALA A 272 -6.35 -36.89 6.14
CA ALA A 272 -5.86 -38.19 5.69
C ALA A 272 -7.04 -39.10 5.34
N ILE A 273 -7.13 -39.43 4.04
CA ILE A 273 -8.07 -40.37 3.44
C ILE A 273 -7.85 -41.77 4.03
N PHE A 274 -8.84 -42.26 4.79
CA PHE A 274 -8.91 -43.64 5.26
C PHE A 274 -9.44 -44.53 4.12
N SER A 275 -8.54 -45.07 3.29
CA SER A 275 -8.88 -46.08 2.29
C SER A 275 -8.86 -47.48 2.92
N ARG A 276 -10.02 -47.95 3.40
CA ARG A 276 -10.20 -49.33 3.85
C ARG A 276 -10.46 -50.21 2.62
N LYS A 277 -9.41 -50.83 2.08
CA LYS A 277 -9.53 -51.89 1.06
C LYS A 277 -10.21 -53.11 1.67
N ARG A 278 -11.29 -53.55 1.02
CA ARG A 278 -11.91 -54.88 1.16
C ARG A 278 -10.94 -55.96 0.64
N LYS A 279 -10.73 -57.01 1.42
CA LYS A 279 -10.73 -58.40 1.00
C LYS A 279 -11.10 -59.27 2.19
#